data_AF-A0A1G9PUB0-F1
#
_entry.id   AF-A0A1G9PUB0-F1
#
_cell.length_a   1.000
_cell.length_b   1.000
_cell.length_c   1.000
_cell.angle_alpha   90.00
_cell.angle_beta   90.00
_cell.angle_gamma   90.00
#
_symmetry.space_group_name_H-M   'P 1'
#
loop_
_entity.id
_entity.type
_entity.pdbx_description
1 polymer ?
#
loop_
_entity_poly.entity_id
_entity_poly.type
_entity_poly.pdbx_seq_one_letter_code
_entity_poly.pdbx_strand_id
1 'polypeptide(L)'
;MQISRSAAEALASAHDRIFSGTANQNGKKTLAAWADEAGVSLSTVHRSGHLKAAFLAQAAEFSKAIEEPARAAAKDKVAELERKLRERNEQHNAAVESMNVMAQQIQVLALENQRLREALQRAKGDVLVPFRQPRSGRASKP
;
A
#
# COMPACT_ATOMS: atom_id res chain seq x y z
N MET A 1 -50.33 6.19 -3.48
CA MET A 1 -49.38 5.69 -4.49
C MET A 1 -48.63 4.51 -3.90
N GLN A 2 -48.69 3.34 -4.52
CA GLN A 2 -47.97 2.14 -4.08
C GLN A 2 -46.76 1.91 -5.00
N ILE A 3 -45.65 1.46 -4.42
CA ILE A 3 -44.47 0.99 -5.16
C ILE A 3 -44.73 -0.42 -5.69
N SER A 4 -44.02 -0.84 -6.75
CA SER A 4 -44.13 -2.21 -7.24
C SER A 4 -43.68 -3.21 -6.17
N ARG A 5 -44.25 -4.42 -6.21
CA ARG A 5 -43.86 -5.52 -5.31
C ARG A 5 -42.37 -5.83 -5.40
N SER A 6 -41.81 -5.85 -6.62
CA SER A 6 -40.38 -6.06 -6.84
C SER A 6 -39.51 -4.97 -6.18
N ALA A 7 -39.93 -3.71 -6.24
CA ALA A 7 -39.21 -2.62 -5.59
C ALA A 7 -39.32 -2.70 -4.06
N ALA A 8 -40.47 -3.14 -3.53
CA ALA A 8 -40.63 -3.36 -2.10
C ALA A 8 -39.73 -4.49 -1.57
N GLU A 9 -39.64 -5.61 -2.30
CA GLU A 9 -38.76 -6.74 -1.97
C GLU A 9 -37.28 -6.34 -2.05
N ALA A 10 -36.88 -5.61 -3.10
CA ALA A 10 -35.52 -5.09 -3.22
C ALA A 10 -35.13 -4.15 -2.06
N LEU A 11 -36.05 -3.27 -1.66
CA LEU A 11 -35.85 -2.36 -0.52
C LEU A 11 -35.76 -3.10 0.82
N ALA A 12 -36.58 -4.14 1.04
CA ALA A 12 -36.49 -4.97 2.25
C ALA A 12 -35.16 -5.75 2.31
N SER A 13 -34.74 -6.33 1.18
CA SER A 13 -33.46 -7.05 1.11
C SER A 13 -32.26 -6.11 1.34
N ALA A 14 -32.29 -4.90 0.77
CA ALA A 14 -31.26 -3.89 0.99
C ALA A 14 -31.23 -3.38 2.44
N HIS A 15 -32.39 -3.25 3.07
CA HIS A 15 -32.50 -2.90 4.49
C HIS A 15 -31.72 -3.90 5.35
N ASP A 16 -31.97 -5.20 5.17
CA ASP A 16 -31.30 -6.24 5.97
C ASP A 16 -29.78 -6.28 5.71
N ARG A 17 -29.34 -6.09 4.46
CA ARG A 17 -27.91 -6.00 4.14
C ARG A 17 -27.22 -4.80 4.81
N ILE A 18 -27.86 -3.64 4.83
CA ILE A 18 -27.32 -2.42 5.44
C ILE A 18 -27.16 -2.58 6.95
N PHE A 19 -28.15 -3.16 7.62
CA PHE A 19 -28.11 -3.30 9.08
C PHE A 19 -27.29 -4.51 9.56
N SER A 20 -27.11 -5.54 8.72
CA SER A 20 -26.17 -6.66 8.98
C SER A 20 -24.72 -6.33 8.65
N GLY A 21 -24.45 -5.21 7.97
CA GLY A 21 -23.09 -4.81 7.58
C GLY A 21 -22.55 -5.54 6.33
N THR A 22 -23.41 -6.21 5.57
CA THR A 22 -23.07 -6.91 4.32
C THR A 22 -23.40 -6.10 3.07
N ALA A 23 -23.85 -4.85 3.23
CA ALA A 23 -24.11 -3.94 2.11
C ALA A 23 -22.83 -3.49 1.42
N ASN A 24 -22.93 -3.25 0.11
CA ASN A 24 -21.82 -2.79 -0.73
C ASN A 24 -21.42 -1.34 -0.41
N GLN A 25 -22.34 -0.55 0.14
CA GLN A 25 -22.14 0.89 0.44
C GLN A 25 -21.42 1.17 1.76
N ASN A 26 -20.53 0.28 2.20
CA ASN A 26 -19.71 0.42 3.42
C ASN A 26 -20.54 0.78 4.67
N GLY A 27 -21.74 0.20 4.81
CA GLY A 27 -22.58 0.36 6.01
C GLY A 27 -23.18 1.76 6.20
N LYS A 28 -23.22 2.63 5.18
CA LYS A 28 -23.90 3.93 5.27
C LYS A 28 -25.41 3.72 5.44
N LYS A 29 -25.95 4.22 6.56
CA LYS A 29 -27.38 4.11 6.93
C LYS A 29 -28.17 5.35 6.47
N THR A 30 -28.08 5.69 5.18
CA THR A 30 -28.77 6.84 4.59
C THR A 30 -29.78 6.38 3.54
N LEU A 31 -30.79 7.21 3.23
CA LEU A 31 -31.78 6.88 2.20
C LEU A 31 -31.17 6.74 0.80
N ALA A 32 -30.10 7.49 0.50
CA ALA A 32 -29.37 7.37 -0.76
C ALA A 32 -28.66 6.01 -0.84
N ALA A 33 -27.92 5.62 0.21
CA ALA A 33 -27.27 4.32 0.26
C ALA A 33 -28.29 3.17 0.20
N TRP A 34 -29.46 3.34 0.80
CA TRP A 34 -30.56 2.37 0.72
C TRP A 34 -31.16 2.25 -0.69
N ALA A 35 -31.32 3.37 -1.39
CA ALA A 35 -31.76 3.38 -2.78
C ALA A 35 -30.75 2.68 -3.70
N ASP A 36 -29.47 3.03 -3.55
CA ASP A 36 -28.36 2.46 -4.33
C ASP A 36 -28.20 0.96 -4.07
N GLU A 37 -28.26 0.53 -2.81
CA GLU A 37 -28.16 -0.88 -2.42
C GLU A 37 -29.35 -1.73 -2.88
N ALA A 38 -30.53 -1.11 -3.02
CA ALA A 38 -31.71 -1.74 -3.60
C ALA A 38 -31.77 -1.66 -5.13
N GLY A 39 -30.87 -0.92 -5.78
CA GLY A 39 -30.89 -0.69 -7.22
C GLY A 39 -32.11 0.10 -7.70
N VAL A 40 -32.69 0.96 -6.86
CA VAL A 40 -33.89 1.75 -7.17
C VAL A 40 -33.61 3.24 -7.06
N SER A 41 -34.45 4.07 -7.70
CA SER A 41 -34.33 5.52 -7.58
C SER A 41 -34.72 6.02 -6.19
N LEU A 42 -34.10 7.13 -5.76
CA LEU A 42 -34.43 7.79 -4.49
C LEU A 42 -35.92 8.20 -4.42
N SER A 43 -36.53 8.59 -5.54
CA SER A 43 -37.98 8.87 -5.60
C SER A 43 -38.85 7.65 -5.25
N THR A 44 -38.37 6.43 -5.54
CA THR A 44 -39.06 5.19 -5.18
C THR A 44 -38.98 4.93 -3.68
N VAL A 45 -37.84 5.24 -3.05
CA VAL A 45 -37.69 5.27 -1.59
C VAL A 45 -38.61 6.30 -0.93
N HIS A 46 -38.74 7.50 -1.48
CA HIS A 46 -39.65 8.50 -0.91
C HIS A 46 -41.13 8.07 -0.99
N ARG A 47 -41.48 7.24 -1.97
CA ARG A 47 -42.83 6.67 -2.12
C ARG A 47 -43.08 5.44 -1.25
N SER A 48 -42.04 4.81 -0.68
CA SER A 48 -42.13 3.59 0.13
C SER A 48 -42.51 3.86 1.59
N GLY A 49 -43.53 4.68 1.84
CA GLY A 49 -43.86 5.30 3.13
C GLY A 49 -43.55 4.47 4.40
N HIS A 50 -44.15 3.29 4.55
CA HIS A 50 -43.92 2.44 5.73
C HIS A 50 -42.51 1.87 5.81
N LEU A 51 -41.93 1.40 4.69
CA LEU A 51 -40.56 0.89 4.64
C LEU A 51 -39.55 2.00 4.97
N LYS A 52 -39.78 3.20 4.44
CA LYS A 52 -38.95 4.37 4.75
C LYS A 52 -39.02 4.72 6.23
N ALA A 53 -40.20 4.70 6.83
CA ALA A 53 -40.37 4.97 8.24
C ALA A 53 -39.61 3.95 9.10
N ALA A 54 -39.73 2.65 8.77
CA ALA A 54 -39.01 1.57 9.44
C ALA A 54 -37.48 1.74 9.33
N PHE A 55 -36.97 1.99 8.12
CA PHE A 55 -35.55 2.23 7.88
C PHE A 55 -35.02 3.41 8.72
N LEU A 56 -35.74 4.54 8.72
CA LEU A 56 -35.32 5.73 9.46
C LEU A 56 -35.40 5.52 10.98
N ALA A 57 -36.41 4.80 11.48
CA ALA A 57 -36.52 4.46 12.89
C ALA A 57 -35.31 3.61 13.34
N GLN A 58 -34.98 2.56 12.59
CA GLN A 58 -33.84 1.71 12.92
C GLN A 58 -32.49 2.43 12.74
N ALA A 59 -32.35 3.29 11.73
CA ALA A 59 -31.16 4.14 11.57
C ALA A 59 -30.98 5.08 12.77
N ALA A 60 -32.08 5.66 13.27
CA ALA A 60 -32.07 6.50 14.45
C ALA A 60 -31.71 5.70 15.72
N GLU A 61 -32.24 4.49 15.90
CA GLU A 61 -31.87 3.61 17.02
C GLU A 61 -30.38 3.27 17.01
N PHE A 62 -29.82 2.91 15.85
CA PHE A 62 -28.38 2.67 15.73
C PHE A 62 -27.56 3.92 16.04
N SER A 63 -28.02 5.10 15.63
CA SER A 63 -27.34 6.35 15.96
C SER A 63 -27.36 6.66 17.46
N LYS A 64 -28.41 6.24 18.17
CA LYS A 64 -28.53 6.41 19.63
C LYS A 64 -27.78 5.35 20.41
N ALA A 65 -27.74 4.11 19.92
CA ALA A 65 -27.03 2.99 20.53
C ALA A 65 -25.51 3.18 20.51
N ILE A 66 -24.99 3.93 19.54
CA ILE A 66 -23.62 4.43 19.57
C ILE A 66 -23.64 5.67 20.48
N GLU A 67 -23.41 5.48 21.77
CA GLU A 67 -23.22 6.60 22.68
C GLU A 67 -22.11 7.53 22.13
N GLU A 68 -22.34 8.84 22.12
CA GLU A 68 -21.35 9.84 21.69
C GLU A 68 -19.92 9.62 22.25
N PRO A 69 -19.70 9.18 23.52
CA PRO A 69 -18.35 8.83 23.99
C PRO A 69 -17.70 7.66 23.23
N ALA A 70 -18.46 6.61 22.89
CA ALA A 70 -17.94 5.48 22.10
C ALA A 70 -17.60 5.91 20.66
N ARG A 71 -18.39 6.84 20.10
CA ARG A 71 -18.13 7.44 18.79
C ARG A 71 -16.90 8.32 18.78
N ALA A 72 -16.71 9.13 19.82
CA ALA A 72 -15.54 9.97 19.99
C ALA A 72 -14.28 9.11 20.13
N ALA A 73 -14.31 8.10 21.00
CA ALA A 73 -13.20 7.14 21.17
C ALA A 73 -12.86 6.40 19.86
N ALA A 74 -13.86 6.02 19.06
CA ALA A 74 -13.63 5.42 17.75
C ALA A 74 -12.97 6.39 16.76
N LYS A 75 -13.39 7.66 16.73
CA LYS A 75 -12.76 8.71 15.89
C LYS A 75 -11.31 8.95 16.31
N ASP A 76 -11.06 9.06 17.61
CA ASP A 76 -9.70 9.23 18.14
C ASP A 76 -8.82 8.04 17.77
N LYS A 77 -9.38 6.82 17.82
CA LYS A 77 -8.65 5.62 17.43
C LYS A 77 -8.32 5.60 15.94
N VAL A 78 -9.25 6.03 15.09
CA VAL A 78 -9.01 6.17 13.64
C VAL A 78 -7.90 7.20 13.39
N ALA A 79 -7.96 8.36 14.03
CA ALA A 79 -6.92 9.39 13.89
C ALA A 79 -5.54 8.89 14.38
N GLU A 80 -5.50 8.14 15.48
CA GLU A 80 -4.27 7.51 15.98
C GLU A 80 -3.71 6.49 14.98
N LEU A 81 -4.56 5.63 14.42
CA LEU A 81 -4.17 4.62 13.44
C LEU A 81 -3.68 5.26 12.13
N GLU A 82 -4.35 6.31 11.65
CA GLU A 82 -3.90 7.07 10.48
C GLU A 82 -2.53 7.72 10.72
N ARG A 83 -2.31 8.29 11.92
CA ARG A 83 -1.00 8.85 12.27
C ARG A 83 0.08 7.77 12.27
N LYS A 84 -0.17 6.63 12.91
CA LYS A 84 0.75 5.49 12.93
C LYS A 84 1.05 4.96 11.53
N LEU A 85 0.05 4.95 10.64
CA LEU A 85 0.23 4.51 9.26
C LEU A 85 1.11 5.49 8.47
N ARG A 86 0.93 6.81 8.67
CA ARG A 86 1.81 7.83 8.08
C ARG A 86 3.25 7.69 8.58
N GLU A 87 3.45 7.60 9.89
CA GLU A 87 4.78 7.42 10.50
C GLU A 87 5.47 6.15 9.96
N ARG A 88 4.74 5.04 9.82
CA ARG A 88 5.29 3.80 9.27
C ARG A 88 5.64 3.90 7.79
N ASN A 89 4.83 4.60 7.00
CA ASN A 89 5.13 4.83 5.59
C ASN A 89 6.38 5.72 5.41
N GLU A 90 6.52 6.76 6.23
CA GLU A 90 7.71 7.62 6.23
C GLU A 90 8.97 6.81 6.58
N GLN A 91 8.91 5.98 7.63
CA GLN A 91 10.01 5.08 8.01
C GLN A 91 10.34 4.08 6.90
N HIS A 92 9.33 3.51 6.25
CA HIS A 92 9.53 2.58 5.14
C HIS A 92 10.23 3.27 3.96
N ASN A 93 9.79 4.46 3.58
CA ASN A 93 10.39 5.22 2.49
C ASN A 93 11.85 5.61 2.80
N ALA A 94 12.13 6.05 4.03
CA ALA A 94 13.49 6.35 4.47
C ALA A 94 14.39 5.10 4.43
N ALA A 95 13.86 3.94 4.82
CA ALA A 95 14.59 2.68 4.74
C ALA A 95 14.90 2.28 3.28
N VAL A 96 13.92 2.43 2.37
CA VAL A 96 14.11 2.17 0.94
C VAL A 96 15.16 3.10 0.34
N GLU A 97 15.15 4.39 0.70
CA GLU A 97 16.15 5.35 0.24
C GLU A 97 17.55 4.98 0.74
N SER A 98 17.67 4.61 2.02
CA SER A 98 18.93 4.13 2.59
C SER A 98 19.45 2.87 1.90
N MET A 99 18.56 1.91 1.59
CA MET A 99 18.91 0.71 0.82
C MET A 99 19.42 1.04 -0.58
N ASN A 100 18.81 2.01 -1.26
CA ASN A 100 19.26 2.44 -2.58
C ASN A 100 20.66 3.09 -2.52
N VAL A 101 20.93 3.92 -1.52
CA VAL A 101 22.26 4.49 -1.28
C VAL A 101 23.29 3.39 -1.02
N MET A 102 22.96 2.42 -0.16
CA MET A 102 23.85 1.27 0.11
C MET A 102 24.12 0.45 -1.16
N ALA A 103 23.10 0.21 -1.99
CA ALA A 103 23.27 -0.51 -3.25
C ALA A 103 24.24 0.22 -4.20
N GLN A 104 24.13 1.56 -4.31
CA GLN A 104 25.04 2.38 -5.10
C GLN A 104 26.48 2.30 -4.56
N GLN A 105 26.67 2.39 -3.25
CA GLN A 105 27.99 2.29 -2.63
C GLN A 105 28.63 0.91 -2.86
N ILE A 106 27.86 -0.17 -2.72
CA ILE A 106 28.32 -1.54 -3.02
C ILE A 106 28.76 -1.64 -4.48
N GLN A 107 28.02 -1.04 -5.41
CA GLN A 107 28.36 -1.06 -6.83
C GLN A 107 29.66 -0.29 -7.13
N VAL A 108 29.88 0.86 -6.49
CA VAL A 108 31.14 1.61 -6.59
C VAL A 108 32.31 0.77 -6.06
N LEU A 109 32.16 0.19 -4.86
CA LEU A 109 33.19 -0.64 -4.23
C LEU A 109 33.51 -1.91 -5.05
N ALA A 110 32.51 -2.48 -5.72
CA ALA A 110 32.70 -3.62 -6.62
C ALA A 110 33.55 -3.23 -7.84
N LEU A 111 33.28 -2.07 -8.45
CA LEU A 111 34.04 -1.55 -9.58
C LEU A 111 35.49 -1.19 -9.18
N GLU A 112 35.68 -0.58 -8.02
CA GLU A 112 37.02 -0.29 -7.47
C GLU A 112 37.81 -1.57 -7.21
N ASN A 113 37.20 -2.57 -6.58
CA ASN A 113 37.83 -3.88 -6.38
C ASN A 113 38.24 -4.53 -7.70
N GLN A 114 37.39 -4.46 -8.73
CA GLN A 114 37.71 -4.99 -10.05
C GLN A 114 38.94 -4.29 -10.63
N ARG A 115 38.98 -2.96 -10.62
CA ARG A 115 40.13 -2.17 -11.12
C ARG A 115 41.42 -2.49 -10.36
N LEU A 116 41.35 -2.64 -9.04
CA LEU A 116 42.50 -3.01 -8.22
C LEU A 116 43.01 -4.42 -8.56
N ARG A 117 42.11 -5.38 -8.78
CA ARG A 117 42.47 -6.73 -9.21
C ARG A 117 43.13 -6.73 -10.59
N GLU A 118 42.61 -5.96 -11.54
CA GLU A 118 43.20 -5.81 -12.87
C GLU A 118 44.59 -5.13 -12.81
N ALA A 119 44.77 -4.11 -11.96
CA ALA A 119 46.07 -3.47 -11.75
C ALA A 119 47.10 -4.44 -11.13
N LEU A 120 46.69 -5.23 -10.14
CA LEU A 120 47.54 -6.27 -9.54
C LEU A 120 47.92 -7.36 -10.54
N GLN A 121 47.00 -7.76 -11.43
CA GLN A 121 47.31 -8.73 -12.48
C GLN A 121 48.33 -8.18 -13.49
N ARG A 122 48.20 -6.92 -13.90
CA ARG A 122 49.19 -6.25 -14.76
C ARG A 122 50.57 -6.16 -14.09
N ALA A 123 50.62 -5.73 -12.83
CA ALA A 123 51.86 -5.66 -12.07
C ALA A 123 52.54 -7.02 -11.88
N LYS A 124 51.78 -8.12 -11.81
CA LYS A 124 52.31 -9.49 -11.79
C LYS A 124 52.78 -10.00 -13.16
N GLY A 125 52.27 -9.45 -14.26
CA GLY A 125 52.73 -9.73 -15.61
C GLY A 125 54.06 -9.04 -15.94
N ASP A 126 54.32 -7.88 -15.34
CA ASP A 126 55.56 -7.10 -15.48
C ASP A 126 56.74 -7.65 -14.65
N VAL A 127 56.82 -8.97 -14.43
CA VAL A 127 58.06 -9.59 -13.93
C VAL A 127 59.12 -9.37 -15.00
N LEU A 128 59.92 -8.32 -14.80
CA LEU A 128 61.12 -7.97 -15.56
C LEU A 128 62.01 -9.20 -15.67
N VAL A 129 61.94 -9.91 -16.79
CA VAL A 129 62.90 -10.94 -17.13
C VAL A 129 64.24 -10.23 -17.31
N PRO A 130 65.28 -10.55 -16.51
CA PRO A 130 66.55 -9.85 -16.63
C PRO A 130 67.11 -10.04 -18.04
N PHE A 131 67.36 -8.92 -18.73
CA PHE A 131 67.93 -8.91 -20.06
C PHE A 131 69.33 -9.55 -20.00
N ARG A 132 69.44 -10.79 -20.46
CA ARG A 132 70.71 -11.51 -20.46
C ARG A 132 71.56 -10.94 -21.60
N GLN A 133 72.51 -10.07 -21.27
CA GLN A 133 73.50 -9.60 -22.23
C GLN A 133 74.21 -10.80 -22.86
N PRO A 134 74.33 -10.88 -24.19
CA PRO A 134 75.14 -11.90 -24.83
C PRO A 134 76.60 -11.65 -24.44
N ARG A 135 77.19 -12.58 -23.67
CA ARG A 135 78.64 -12.58 -23.40
C ARG A 135 79.35 -12.71 -24.74
N SER A 136 79.98 -11.63 -25.19
CA SER A 136 80.96 -11.71 -26.26
C SER A 136 82.13 -12.57 -25.77
N GLY A 137 82.15 -13.81 -26.24
CA GLY A 137 83.21 -14.77 -25.95
C GLY A 137 84.54 -14.24 -26.45
N ARG A 138 85.45 -14.06 -25.50
CA ARG A 138 86.88 -13.83 -25.67
C ARG A 138 87.45 -14.82 -26.69
N ALA A 139 87.86 -14.33 -27.87
CA ALA A 139 88.70 -15.08 -28.77
C ALA A 139 90.08 -15.23 -28.11
N SER A 140 90.39 -16.43 -27.67
CA SER A 140 91.73 -16.89 -27.30
C SER A 140 92.19 -17.83 -28.39
N LYS A 141 93.41 -17.60 -28.90
CA LYS A 141 94.40 -18.59 -29.39
C LYS A 141 95.42 -17.92 -30.33
N PRO A 142 96.57 -18.55 -30.56
CA PRO A 142 97.65 -18.87 -29.62
C PRO A 142 98.87 -17.96 -29.84
#